data_AF-A0A956D5H8-F1
#
_entry.id   AF-A0A956D5H8-F1
#
_cell.length_a   1.000
_cell.length_b   1.000
_cell.length_c   1.000
_cell.angle_alpha   90.00
_cell.angle_beta   90.00
_cell.angle_gamma   90.00
#
_symmetry.space_group_name_H-M   'P 1'
#
loop_
_entity.id
_entity.type
_entity.pdbx_description
1 polymer ?
#
loop_
_entity_poly.entity_id
_entity_poly.type
_entity_poly.pdbx_seq_one_letter_code
_entity_poly.pdbx_strand_id
1 'polypeptide(L)'
;MASIRSLAASLRLPPDATADRVEELVRFATLAANSHNTQPWRFVSLEGALRIEADRSRGCPVVDPDHHHVFVSVGAAAHAAWVAAPALGFEPTWAL
;
A
#
# COMPACT_ATOMS: atom_id res chain seq x y z
N MET A 1 10.49 -20.32 13.58
CA MET A 1 10.25 -18.88 13.33
C MET A 1 10.78 -18.53 11.94
N ALA A 2 10.00 -17.82 11.12
CA ALA A 2 10.45 -17.32 9.83
C ALA A 2 11.51 -16.22 10.03
N SER A 3 12.58 -16.22 9.23
CA SER A 3 13.60 -15.17 9.26
C SER A 3 13.04 -13.90 8.62
N ILE A 4 13.53 -12.71 9.02
CA ILE A 4 13.24 -11.44 8.32
C ILE A 4 13.47 -11.57 6.81
N ARG A 5 14.51 -12.31 6.41
CA ARG A 5 14.81 -12.56 4.99
C ARG A 5 13.72 -13.39 4.31
N SER A 6 13.19 -14.42 4.97
CA SER A 6 12.15 -15.24 4.36
C SER A 6 10.82 -14.51 4.29
N LEU A 7 10.50 -13.65 5.27
CA LEU A 7 9.33 -12.78 5.22
C LEU A 7 9.43 -11.74 4.10
N ALA A 8 10.59 -11.07 3.96
CA ALA A 8 10.80 -10.10 2.89
C ALA A 8 10.74 -10.77 1.50
N ALA A 9 11.23 -12.00 1.37
CA ALA A 9 11.11 -12.78 0.14
C ALA A 9 9.65 -13.15 -0.16
N SER A 10 8.88 -13.58 0.83
CA SER A 10 7.47 -13.97 0.62
C SER A 10 6.62 -12.78 0.18
N LEU A 11 6.88 -11.59 0.71
CA LEU A 11 6.17 -10.36 0.33
C LEU A 11 6.41 -9.93 -1.13
N ARG A 12 7.46 -10.45 -1.79
CA ARG A 12 7.80 -10.14 -3.19
C ARG A 12 7.38 -11.24 -4.17
N LEU A 13 6.66 -12.24 -3.70
CA LEU A 13 6.13 -13.28 -4.56
C LEU A 13 5.08 -12.71 -5.53
N PRO A 14 4.92 -13.34 -6.71
CA PRO A 14 3.84 -13.00 -7.63
C PRO A 14 2.47 -13.11 -6.93
N PRO A 15 1.41 -12.53 -7.52
CA PRO A 15 0.07 -12.63 -6.98
C PRO A 15 -0.32 -14.07 -6.65
N ASP A 16 -0.83 -14.29 -5.44
CA ASP A 16 -1.42 -15.57 -5.07
C ASP A 16 -2.82 -15.67 -5.67
N ALA A 17 -3.00 -16.57 -6.65
CA ALA A 17 -4.27 -16.77 -7.34
C ALA A 17 -5.39 -17.30 -6.42
N THR A 18 -5.05 -17.81 -5.23
CA THR A 18 -5.99 -18.34 -4.24
C THR A 18 -6.37 -17.34 -3.15
N ALA A 19 -5.61 -16.24 -3.02
CA ALA A 19 -5.87 -15.20 -2.05
C ALA A 19 -6.99 -14.26 -2.50
N ASP A 20 -7.56 -13.53 -1.56
CA ASP A 20 -8.47 -12.44 -1.88
C ASP A 20 -7.72 -11.38 -2.69
N ARG A 21 -8.30 -10.99 -3.84
CA ARG A 21 -7.63 -10.09 -4.77
C ARG A 21 -7.45 -8.68 -4.20
N VAL A 22 -8.34 -8.23 -3.31
CA VAL A 22 -8.21 -6.93 -2.64
C VAL A 22 -7.14 -6.99 -1.56
N GLU A 23 -7.06 -8.09 -0.80
CA GLU A 23 -5.97 -8.31 0.14
C GLU A 23 -4.60 -8.34 -0.56
N GLU A 24 -4.50 -9.00 -1.71
CA GLU A 24 -3.27 -8.99 -2.53
C GLU A 24 -2.94 -7.60 -3.07
N LEU A 25 -3.96 -6.84 -3.48
CA LEU A 25 -3.77 -5.44 -3.90
C LEU A 25 -3.21 -4.58 -2.75
N VAL A 26 -3.73 -4.78 -1.54
CA VAL A 26 -3.21 -4.14 -0.31
C VAL A 26 -1.79 -4.61 -0.01
N ARG A 27 -1.48 -5.91 -0.15
CA ARG A 27 -0.12 -6.44 0.02
C ARG A 27 0.86 -5.69 -0.88
N PHE A 28 0.57 -5.55 -2.17
CA PHE A 28 1.44 -4.80 -3.08
C PHE A 28 1.51 -3.31 -2.71
N ALA A 29 0.41 -2.69 -2.31
CA ALA A 29 0.39 -1.29 -1.87
C ALA A 29 1.32 -1.06 -0.66
N THR A 30 1.38 -2.00 0.29
CA THR A 30 2.25 -1.89 1.48
C THR A 30 3.75 -1.97 1.16
N LEU A 31 4.14 -2.43 -0.03
CA LEU A 31 5.53 -2.45 -0.47
C LEU A 31 6.05 -1.08 -0.91
N ALA A 32 5.17 -0.08 -1.02
CA ALA A 32 5.56 1.25 -1.45
C ALA A 32 6.62 1.87 -0.51
N ALA A 33 7.60 2.54 -1.11
CA ALA A 33 8.53 3.37 -0.36
C ALA A 33 7.75 4.46 0.38
N ASN A 34 8.11 4.68 1.65
CA ASN A 34 7.46 5.67 2.50
C ASN A 34 8.46 6.21 3.53
N SER A 35 8.24 7.45 3.98
CA SER A 35 9.21 8.14 4.83
C SER A 35 9.39 7.43 6.17
N HIS A 36 10.65 7.15 6.52
CA HIS A 36 11.05 6.44 7.73
C HIS A 36 10.34 5.09 7.96
N ASN A 37 9.81 4.47 6.91
CA ASN A 37 9.02 3.24 6.99
C ASN A 37 7.81 3.33 7.95
N THR A 38 7.28 4.55 8.15
CA THR A 38 6.12 4.82 9.03
C THR A 38 4.82 4.19 8.55
N GLN A 39 4.74 3.90 7.24
CA GLN A 39 3.60 3.31 6.54
C GLN A 39 2.30 4.08 6.88
N PRO A 40 2.21 5.38 6.51
CA PRO A 40 1.20 6.29 7.02
C PRO A 40 -0.10 6.22 6.20
N TRP A 41 -0.59 5.01 5.96
CA TRP A 41 -1.79 4.72 5.18
C TRP A 41 -2.77 3.85 5.95
N ARG A 42 -4.06 4.02 5.66
CA ARG A 42 -5.12 3.08 6.03
C ARG A 42 -5.85 2.63 4.77
N PHE A 43 -5.97 1.33 4.62
CA PHE A 43 -6.70 0.71 3.52
C PHE A 43 -8.12 0.41 3.97
N VAL A 44 -9.10 0.82 3.19
CA VAL A 44 -10.51 0.50 3.41
C VAL A 44 -11.06 -0.15 2.16
N SER A 45 -11.40 -1.43 2.28
CA SER A 45 -12.11 -2.16 1.24
C SER A 45 -13.57 -1.71 1.20
N LEU A 46 -14.04 -1.36 0.00
CA LEU A 46 -15.40 -0.99 -0.31
C LEU A 46 -15.91 -1.90 -1.43
N GLU A 47 -17.21 -1.90 -1.67
CA GLU A 47 -17.77 -2.59 -2.84
C GLU A 47 -17.21 -1.97 -4.13
N GLY A 48 -16.39 -2.73 -4.87
CA GLY A 48 -15.80 -2.31 -6.13
C GLY A 48 -14.66 -1.28 -6.02
N ALA A 49 -14.18 -0.93 -4.82
CA ALA A 49 -13.13 0.07 -4.66
C ALA A 49 -12.20 -0.21 -3.48
N LEU A 50 -10.92 0.17 -3.62
CA LEU A 50 -9.96 0.27 -2.53
C LEU A 50 -9.72 1.74 -2.22
N ARG A 51 -10.17 2.19 -1.04
CA ARG A 51 -9.91 3.55 -0.57
C ARG A 51 -8.64 3.56 0.28
N ILE A 52 -7.78 4.54 0.03
CA ILE A 52 -6.51 4.70 0.74
C ILE A 52 -6.52 6.06 1.43
N GLU A 53 -6.48 6.06 2.76
CA GLU A 53 -6.52 7.26 3.58
C GLU A 53 -5.15 7.56 4.17
N ALA A 54 -4.82 8.85 4.30
CA ALA A 54 -3.64 9.30 5.02
C ALA A 54 -3.81 9.12 6.55
N ASP A 55 -2.90 8.39 7.17
CA ASP A 55 -2.83 8.27 8.63
C ASP A 55 -1.85 9.28 9.22
N ARG A 56 -2.35 10.47 9.53
CA ARG A 56 -1.53 11.56 10.08
C ARG A 56 -0.93 11.23 11.46
N SER A 57 -1.46 10.26 12.21
CA SER A 57 -0.87 9.85 13.49
C SER A 57 0.44 9.07 13.33
N ARG A 58 0.78 8.68 12.10
CA ARG A 58 2.04 8.02 11.74
C ARG A 58 3.06 8.98 11.11
N GLY A 59 2.78 10.28 11.08
CA GLY A 59 3.72 11.29 10.60
C GLY A 59 4.94 11.45 11.51
N CYS A 60 5.97 12.13 11.00
CA CYS A 60 7.17 12.47 11.77
C CYS A 60 7.33 14.00 11.85
N PRO A 61 6.72 14.68 12.84
CA PRO A 61 6.59 16.15 12.83
C PRO A 61 7.91 16.92 12.79
N VAL A 62 9.01 16.31 13.26
CA VAL A 62 10.34 16.94 13.25
C VAL A 62 10.89 17.11 11.84
N VAL A 63 10.66 16.13 10.95
CA VAL A 63 11.17 16.14 9.57
C VAL A 63 10.09 16.42 8.52
N ASP A 64 8.81 16.32 8.91
CA ASP A 64 7.62 16.47 8.07
C ASP A 64 6.53 17.27 8.81
N PRO A 65 6.79 18.54 9.16
CA PRO A 65 5.88 19.33 10.00
C PRO A 65 4.54 19.65 9.32
N ASP A 66 4.47 19.59 7.99
CA ASP A 66 3.28 19.87 7.19
C ASP A 66 2.60 18.60 6.62
N HIS A 67 3.08 17.41 7.00
CA HIS A 67 2.60 16.11 6.54
C HIS A 67 2.79 15.85 5.03
N HIS A 68 3.67 16.59 4.35
CA HIS A 68 3.96 16.36 2.95
C HIS A 68 4.45 14.92 2.69
N HIS A 69 5.35 14.38 3.51
CA HIS A 69 5.84 13.01 3.36
C HIS A 69 4.74 11.97 3.59
N VAL A 70 3.78 12.23 4.48
CA VAL A 70 2.59 11.37 4.65
C VAL A 70 1.82 11.27 3.33
N PHE A 71 1.52 12.40 2.68
CA PHE A 71 0.76 12.40 1.43
C PHE A 71 1.55 11.81 0.25
N VAL A 72 2.85 12.08 0.16
CA VAL A 72 3.73 11.42 -0.83
C VAL A 72 3.71 9.90 -0.64
N SER A 73 3.74 9.42 0.60
CA SER A 73 3.70 7.99 0.91
C SER A 73 2.37 7.35 0.51
N VAL A 74 1.24 8.02 0.76
CA VAL A 74 -0.08 7.56 0.33
C VAL A 74 -0.18 7.50 -1.19
N GLY A 75 0.32 8.52 -1.90
CA GLY A 75 0.38 8.52 -3.36
C GLY A 75 1.23 7.36 -3.90
N ALA A 76 2.37 7.06 -3.26
CA ALA A 76 3.22 5.92 -3.61
C ALA A 76 2.49 4.58 -3.40
N ALA A 77 1.79 4.40 -2.28
CA ALA A 77 0.98 3.20 -2.02
C ALA A 77 -0.16 3.05 -3.03
N ALA A 78 -0.85 4.14 -3.37
CA ALA A 78 -1.90 4.15 -4.38
C ALA A 78 -1.35 3.77 -5.76
N HIS A 79 -0.17 4.29 -6.14
CA HIS A 79 0.47 3.91 -7.39
C HIS A 79 0.93 2.45 -7.42
N ALA A 80 1.46 1.93 -6.31
CA ALA A 80 1.81 0.51 -6.20
C ALA A 80 0.59 -0.39 -6.37
N ALA A 81 -0.56 -0.03 -5.76
CA ALA A 81 -1.83 -0.72 -6.00
C ALA A 81 -2.24 -0.63 -7.48
N TRP A 82 -2.21 0.56 -8.08
CA TRP A 82 -2.56 0.78 -9.48
C TRP A 82 -1.76 -0.13 -10.43
N VAL A 83 -0.45 -0.23 -10.22
CA VAL A 83 0.44 -1.07 -11.04
C VAL A 83 0.15 -2.57 -10.85
N ALA A 84 -0.20 -3.00 -9.64
CA ALA A 84 -0.51 -4.40 -9.34
C ALA A 84 -1.90 -4.84 -9.85
N ALA A 85 -2.85 -3.90 -9.96
CA ALA A 85 -4.25 -4.19 -10.23
C ALA A 85 -4.49 -5.01 -11.52
N PRO A 86 -3.86 -4.72 -12.67
CA PRO A 86 -4.03 -5.53 -13.89
C PRO A 86 -3.56 -6.98 -13.73
N ALA A 87 -2.49 -7.22 -12.97
CA ALA A 87 -1.99 -8.57 -12.69
C ALA A 87 -2.96 -9.40 -11.83
N LEU A 88 -3.88 -8.72 -11.13
CA LEU A 88 -4.97 -9.31 -10.35
C LEU A 88 -6.29 -9.35 -11.13
N GLY A 89 -6.29 -8.93 -12.39
CA GLY A 89 -7.47 -8.92 -13.27
C GLY A 89 -8.42 -7.75 -13.05
N PHE A 90 -7.95 -6.66 -12.44
CA PHE A 90 -8.71 -5.42 -12.31
C PHE A 90 -8.36 -4.44 -13.44
N GLU A 91 -9.35 -3.65 -13.83
CA GLU A 91 -9.17 -2.45 -14.68
C GLU A 91 -9.37 -1.22 -13.77
N PRO A 92 -8.30 -0.71 -13.13
CA PRO A 92 -8.45 0.34 -12.13
C PRO A 92 -8.82 1.68 -12.79
N THR A 93 -9.62 2.47 -12.06
CA THR A 93 -9.86 3.89 -12.38
C THR A 93 -9.64 4.70 -11.10
N TRP A 94 -9.29 5.98 -11.26
CA TRP A 94 -9.22 6.90 -10.13
C TRP A 94 -10.60 7.49 -9.86
N ALA A 95 -11.01 7.47 -8.60
CA ALA A 95 -12.12 8.25 -8.10
C ALA A 95 -11.56 9.31 -7.14
N LEU A 96 -11.85 10.58 -7.42
CA LEU A 96 -11.51 11.73 -6.57
C LEU A 96 -12.71 12.16 -5.74
#